data_AF-A0A0F7H0V6-F1
#
_entry.id   AF-A0A0F7H0V6-F1
#
_cell.length_a   1.000
_cell.length_b   1.000
_cell.length_c   1.000
_cell.angle_alpha   90.00
_cell.angle_beta   90.00
_cell.angle_gamma   90.00
#
_symmetry.space_group_name_H-M   'P 1'
#
loop_
_entity.id
_entity.type
_entity.pdbx_description
1 polymer ?
#
loop_
_entity_poly.entity_id
_entity_poly.type
_entity_poly.pdbx_seq_one_letter_code
_entity_poly.pdbx_strand_id
1 'polypeptide(L)'
;NVPATSARRSSFTVRAQHHRQDPAEPETTGRRAAISLVAAGLASASFVQAVLAEGRPIKVGPPPPPSGGLTGTLNSDEARDLDLPLKERFFLQPLTPAQAAQRAKDSAKEIVSVKSFIDKKAWPYVQNDLRLRAEYLRYDLNTVTAAKPKEEKKSFKELTGKLFQTINNLDYAAKVKSSSQAEKYYAETVSALNDVLAKLG
;
A
#
# COMPACT_ATOMS: atom_id res chain seq x y z
N ASN A 1 -3.37 -2.98 55.79
CA ASN A 1 -3.85 -3.77 54.65
C ASN A 1 -3.49 -3.02 53.38
N VAL A 2 -2.99 -3.74 52.37
CA VAL A 2 -2.48 -3.32 51.04
C VAL A 2 -0.98 -2.92 50.99
N PRO A 3 -0.14 -3.71 50.29
CA PRO A 3 1.24 -3.36 49.92
C PRO A 3 1.31 -2.68 48.54
N ALA A 4 2.34 -1.85 48.31
CA ALA A 4 2.71 -1.33 46.99
C ALA A 4 3.84 -2.16 46.39
N THR A 5 3.62 -2.64 45.17
CA THR A 5 4.46 -3.59 44.44
C THR A 5 5.69 -2.93 43.81
N SER A 6 6.85 -3.56 44.00
CA SER A 6 8.15 -3.19 43.44
C SER A 6 8.25 -3.53 41.94
N ALA A 7 8.65 -2.56 41.11
CA ALA A 7 9.06 -2.79 39.72
C ALA A 7 10.58 -2.94 39.64
N ARG A 8 11.08 -4.13 39.28
CA ARG A 8 12.49 -4.39 38.97
C ARG A 8 12.83 -3.91 37.55
N ARG A 9 13.85 -3.06 37.39
CA ARG A 9 14.58 -2.90 36.11
C ARG A 9 15.85 -3.75 36.18
N SER A 10 16.04 -4.64 35.23
CA SER A 10 17.31 -5.37 35.04
C SER A 10 18.22 -4.57 34.10
N SER A 11 19.41 -4.18 34.56
CA SER A 11 20.49 -3.68 33.71
C SER A 11 21.45 -4.84 33.38
N PHE A 12 21.78 -4.99 32.09
CA PHE A 12 22.74 -5.97 31.57
C PHE A 12 24.05 -5.25 31.25
N THR A 13 25.18 -5.77 31.75
CA THR A 13 26.52 -5.23 31.47
C THR A 13 27.39 -6.34 30.86
N VAL A 14 27.99 -6.07 29.70
CA VAL A 14 28.92 -6.98 29.00
C VAL A 14 30.35 -6.54 29.25
N ARG A 15 31.21 -7.47 29.66
CA ARG A 15 32.64 -7.25 29.89
C ARG A 15 33.46 -7.90 28.75
N ALA A 16 34.22 -7.10 28.02
CA ALA A 16 35.24 -7.58 27.08
C ALA A 16 36.59 -7.74 27.81
N GLN A 17 37.30 -8.85 27.54
CA GLN A 17 38.68 -9.06 28.01
C GLN A 17 39.64 -8.86 26.85
N HIS A 18 40.49 -7.82 26.95
CA HIS A 18 41.72 -7.69 26.17
C HIS A 18 42.83 -8.45 26.90
N HIS A 19 43.45 -9.43 26.23
CA HIS A 19 44.64 -10.11 26.74
C HIS A 19 45.88 -9.23 26.49
N ARG A 20 46.65 -9.01 27.56
CA ARG A 20 47.75 -8.06 27.70
C ARG A 20 49.09 -8.77 27.43
N GLN A 21 49.98 -8.13 26.68
CA GLN A 21 51.37 -8.54 26.42
C GLN A 21 52.35 -8.06 27.51
N ASP A 22 53.55 -8.69 27.51
CA ASP A 22 54.89 -8.28 28.00
C ASP A 22 55.47 -9.10 29.20
N PRO A 23 56.81 -9.16 29.46
CA PRO A 23 57.93 -9.72 28.66
C PRO A 23 59.04 -10.50 29.49
N ALA A 24 60.09 -11.03 28.83
CA ALA A 24 61.45 -11.49 29.29
C ALA A 24 61.65 -12.90 29.95
N GLU A 25 62.23 -13.93 29.28
CA GLU A 25 63.67 -14.40 29.14
C GLU A 25 64.28 -15.11 30.40
N PRO A 26 65.28 -16.06 30.36
CA PRO A 26 65.93 -16.81 29.25
C PRO A 26 66.18 -18.35 29.52
N GLU A 27 66.85 -19.05 28.56
CA GLU A 27 67.64 -20.31 28.68
C GLU A 27 66.91 -21.69 28.65
N THR A 28 67.29 -22.77 27.94
CA THR A 28 68.49 -23.22 27.18
C THR A 28 68.16 -24.34 26.15
N THR A 29 68.98 -24.40 25.07
CA THR A 29 69.49 -25.57 24.32
C THR A 29 68.61 -26.39 23.35
N GLY A 30 68.95 -26.40 22.04
CA GLY A 30 68.37 -27.36 21.08
C GLY A 30 68.78 -27.36 19.59
N ARG A 31 70.06 -27.21 19.22
CA ARG A 31 70.73 -27.78 18.00
C ARG A 31 70.02 -27.76 16.61
N ARG A 32 69.36 -26.69 16.16
CA ARG A 32 68.88 -26.60 14.75
C ARG A 32 69.09 -25.26 14.06
N ALA A 33 70.06 -24.48 14.51
CA ALA A 33 70.53 -23.31 13.77
C ALA A 33 71.79 -23.68 12.97
N ALA A 34 71.66 -24.48 11.89
CA ALA A 34 72.69 -24.64 10.84
C ALA A 34 72.33 -25.70 9.79
N ILE A 35 71.24 -25.57 9.02
CA ILE A 35 71.06 -26.26 7.71
C ILE A 35 70.16 -25.34 6.86
N SER A 36 70.72 -24.29 6.26
CA SER A 36 71.16 -24.27 4.86
C SER A 36 70.01 -24.24 3.83
N LEU A 37 69.63 -23.03 3.43
CA LEU A 37 69.78 -22.52 2.06
C LEU A 37 69.62 -23.53 0.90
N VAL A 38 68.39 -23.94 0.56
CA VAL A 38 67.97 -24.60 -0.70
C VAL A 38 66.43 -24.40 -0.78
N ALA A 39 65.73 -23.96 -1.81
CA ALA A 39 65.99 -23.74 -3.23
C ALA A 39 65.08 -22.59 -3.74
N ALA A 40 65.61 -21.85 -4.71
CA ALA A 40 64.80 -21.11 -5.67
C ALA A 40 63.89 -22.09 -6.44
N GLY A 41 62.62 -21.74 -6.57
CA GLY A 41 61.70 -22.48 -7.42
C GLY A 41 60.27 -22.02 -7.21
N LEU A 42 59.71 -21.34 -8.22
CA LEU A 42 58.33 -20.84 -8.32
C LEU A 42 58.05 -19.53 -7.56
N ALA A 43 58.77 -18.47 -7.94
CA ALA A 43 58.09 -17.19 -8.09
C ALA A 43 57.12 -17.38 -9.27
N SER A 44 55.89 -17.80 -8.97
CA SER A 44 54.78 -17.69 -9.91
C SER A 44 54.80 -16.24 -10.39
N ALA A 45 54.95 -16.08 -11.70
CA ALA A 45 54.83 -14.78 -12.34
C ALA A 45 53.38 -14.32 -12.17
N SER A 46 53.05 -13.76 -11.01
CA SER A 46 51.92 -12.87 -10.83
C SER A 46 52.28 -11.57 -11.53
N PHE A 47 52.29 -11.63 -12.86
CA PHE A 47 51.77 -10.54 -13.65
C PHE A 47 50.34 -10.34 -13.16
N VAL A 48 50.17 -9.60 -12.07
CA VAL A 48 48.97 -8.81 -11.91
C VAL A 48 49.09 -7.82 -13.06
N GLN A 49 48.62 -8.23 -14.25
CA GLN A 49 48.15 -7.29 -15.22
C GLN A 49 47.19 -6.43 -14.40
N ALA A 50 47.63 -5.20 -14.12
CA ALA A 50 46.72 -4.14 -13.80
C ALA A 50 45.83 -4.04 -15.04
N VAL A 51 44.80 -4.89 -15.09
CA VAL A 51 43.65 -4.71 -15.95
C VAL A 51 42.98 -3.49 -15.36
N LEU A 52 43.52 -2.33 -15.69
CA LEU A 52 42.77 -1.09 -15.77
C LEU A 52 41.65 -1.40 -16.76
N ALA A 53 40.60 -2.04 -16.25
CA ALA A 53 39.32 -2.08 -16.92
C ALA A 53 38.88 -0.63 -16.97
N GLU A 54 39.24 0.03 -18.06
CA GLU A 54 38.67 1.30 -18.47
C GLU A 54 37.15 1.09 -18.42
N GLY A 55 36.52 1.62 -17.36
CA GLY A 55 35.11 1.41 -17.08
C GLY A 55 34.31 2.04 -18.21
N ARG A 56 33.95 1.25 -19.21
CA ARG A 56 33.11 1.71 -20.31
C ARG A 56 31.78 2.15 -19.70
N PRO A 57 31.40 3.44 -19.79
CA PRO A 57 30.13 3.88 -19.25
C PRO A 57 29.01 3.12 -19.95
N ILE A 58 28.29 2.30 -19.20
CA ILE A 58 27.07 1.68 -19.69
C ILE A 58 26.10 2.84 -19.90
N LYS A 59 25.57 2.98 -21.12
CA LYS A 59 24.46 3.89 -21.40
C LYS A 59 23.23 3.36 -20.65
N VAL A 60 23.08 3.78 -19.40
CA VAL A 60 21.79 3.73 -18.70
C VAL A 60 20.85 4.64 -19.47
N GLY A 61 19.73 4.09 -19.93
CA GLY A 61 18.68 4.87 -20.58
C GLY A 61 18.19 5.98 -19.65
N PRO A 62 17.52 7.01 -20.18
CA PRO A 62 16.89 8.02 -19.34
C PRO A 62 15.93 7.34 -18.35
N PRO A 63 15.72 7.91 -17.14
CA PRO A 63 14.70 7.40 -16.24
C PRO A 63 13.35 7.37 -16.97
N PRO A 64 12.46 6.42 -16.62
CA PRO A 64 11.12 6.42 -17.18
C PRO A 64 10.48 7.80 -16.96
N PRO A 65 9.72 8.32 -17.92
CA PRO A 65 9.02 9.58 -17.75
C PRO A 65 8.16 9.51 -16.48
N PRO A 66 8.05 10.61 -15.71
CA PRO A 66 7.20 10.63 -14.53
C PRO A 66 5.78 10.20 -14.91
N SER A 67 5.25 9.25 -14.16
CA SER A 67 3.93 8.65 -14.42
C SER A 67 2.84 9.68 -14.11
N GLY A 68 1.84 9.83 -14.98
CA GLY A 68 0.68 10.69 -14.70
C GLY A 68 0.11 11.54 -15.85
N GLY A 69 0.67 11.47 -17.07
CA GLY A 69 0.09 12.13 -18.25
C GLY A 69 0.11 13.67 -18.26
N LEU A 70 0.59 14.30 -17.17
CA LEU A 70 0.81 15.74 -16.99
C LEU A 70 2.19 15.94 -16.34
N THR A 71 2.82 17.10 -16.55
CA THR A 71 4.20 17.37 -16.12
C THR A 71 4.32 17.46 -14.59
N GLY A 72 5.07 16.55 -13.96
CA GLY A 72 5.53 16.63 -12.57
C GLY A 72 4.84 15.66 -11.58
N THR A 73 5.35 15.60 -10.33
CA THR A 73 4.72 14.88 -9.20
C THR A 73 3.64 15.71 -8.50
N LEU A 74 3.43 16.96 -8.92
CA LEU A 74 2.54 17.91 -8.25
C LEU A 74 1.10 17.39 -8.10
N ASN A 75 0.54 16.69 -9.09
CA ASN A 75 -0.80 16.10 -8.94
C ASN A 75 -0.85 14.85 -8.02
N SER A 76 0.28 14.18 -7.78
CA SER A 76 0.33 13.03 -6.86
C SER A 76 0.51 13.46 -5.40
N ASP A 77 1.11 14.64 -5.17
CA ASP A 77 1.43 15.16 -3.83
C ASP A 77 0.48 16.30 -3.39
N GLU A 78 -0.12 17.06 -4.32
CA GLU A 78 -1.17 18.02 -4.01
C GLU A 78 -2.52 17.33 -4.01
N ALA A 79 -2.90 16.83 -2.85
CA ALA A 79 -4.15 16.11 -2.72
C ALA A 79 -5.39 17.01 -2.94
N ARG A 80 -5.23 18.34 -3.09
CA ARG A 80 -6.33 19.30 -3.26
C ARG A 80 -5.88 20.52 -4.07
N ASP A 81 -6.77 21.02 -4.92
CA ASP A 81 -6.60 22.29 -5.62
C ASP A 81 -6.42 23.45 -4.62
N LEU A 82 -5.24 24.07 -4.61
CA LEU A 82 -4.87 25.12 -3.66
C LEU A 82 -5.42 26.51 -4.05
N ASP A 83 -5.99 26.65 -5.24
CA ASP A 83 -6.58 27.90 -5.71
C ASP A 83 -8.04 28.05 -5.24
N LEU A 84 -8.74 26.94 -5.01
CA LEU A 84 -10.13 26.96 -4.52
C LEU A 84 -10.22 27.42 -3.05
N PRO A 85 -11.35 27.94 -2.56
CA PRO A 85 -11.57 28.17 -1.13
C PRO A 85 -11.56 26.85 -0.34
N LEU A 86 -11.09 26.85 0.91
CA LEU A 86 -10.96 25.63 1.75
C LEU A 86 -12.21 24.74 1.78
N LYS A 87 -13.41 25.33 1.70
CA LYS A 87 -14.70 24.61 1.69
C LYS A 87 -14.97 23.83 0.39
N GLU A 88 -14.28 24.17 -0.69
CA GLU A 88 -14.46 23.62 -2.04
C GLU A 88 -13.25 22.77 -2.48
N ARG A 89 -12.17 22.77 -1.67
CA ARG A 89 -10.98 21.91 -1.80
C ARG A 89 -11.28 20.46 -1.43
N PHE A 90 -12.21 19.82 -2.12
CA PHE A 90 -12.47 18.39 -1.94
C PHE A 90 -11.51 17.56 -2.81
N PHE A 91 -11.07 16.40 -2.30
CA PHE A 91 -10.36 15.39 -3.09
C PHE A 91 -11.23 14.87 -4.25
N LEU A 92 -12.55 14.87 -4.04
CA LEU A 92 -13.58 14.57 -5.02
C LEU A 92 -14.09 15.88 -5.63
N GLN A 93 -13.60 16.21 -6.82
CA GLN A 93 -14.04 17.43 -7.50
C GLN A 93 -15.51 17.34 -7.95
N PRO A 94 -16.26 18.44 -7.85
CA PRO A 94 -17.63 18.50 -8.35
C PRO A 94 -17.64 18.31 -9.87
N LEU A 95 -18.45 17.36 -10.34
CA LEU A 95 -18.66 17.11 -11.76
C LEU A 95 -20.03 17.61 -12.19
N THR A 96 -20.20 17.82 -13.50
CA THR A 96 -21.54 18.04 -14.05
C THR A 96 -22.43 16.81 -13.76
N PRO A 97 -23.75 16.97 -13.61
CA PRO A 97 -24.66 15.85 -13.34
C PRO A 97 -24.55 14.71 -14.36
N ALA A 98 -24.28 15.03 -15.63
CA ALA A 98 -24.07 14.04 -16.69
C ALA A 98 -22.78 13.24 -16.48
N GLN A 99 -21.66 13.91 -16.15
CA GLN A 99 -20.39 13.24 -15.86
C GLN A 99 -20.46 12.43 -14.57
N ALA A 100 -21.14 12.95 -13.53
CA ALA A 100 -21.40 12.22 -12.28
C ALA A 100 -22.21 10.94 -12.54
N ALA A 101 -23.20 10.97 -13.43
CA ALA A 101 -23.95 9.78 -13.82
C ALA A 101 -23.07 8.74 -14.55
N GLN A 102 -22.08 9.17 -15.33
CA GLN A 102 -21.12 8.23 -15.97
C GLN A 102 -20.17 7.63 -14.93
N ARG A 103 -19.60 8.44 -14.04
CA ARG A 103 -18.72 7.95 -12.97
C ARG A 103 -19.46 7.02 -11.99
N ALA A 104 -20.75 7.28 -11.74
CA ALA A 104 -21.61 6.38 -10.99
C ALA A 104 -21.77 5.00 -11.67
N LYS A 105 -21.85 4.95 -13.00
CA LYS A 105 -21.86 3.68 -13.76
C LYS A 105 -20.53 2.93 -13.67
N ASP A 106 -19.40 3.64 -13.62
CA ASP A 106 -18.10 3.00 -13.45
C ASP A 106 -17.91 2.47 -12.02
N SER A 107 -18.25 3.27 -11.01
CA SER A 107 -18.26 2.84 -9.61
C SER A 107 -19.16 1.62 -9.40
N ALA A 108 -20.30 1.58 -10.11
CA ALA A 108 -21.20 0.44 -10.11
C ALA A 108 -20.57 -0.85 -10.64
N LYS A 109 -19.84 -0.78 -11.76
CA LYS A 109 -19.12 -1.95 -12.32
C LYS A 109 -18.08 -2.47 -11.33
N GLU A 110 -17.37 -1.57 -10.65
CA GLU A 110 -16.35 -1.94 -9.66
C GLU A 110 -16.99 -2.60 -8.43
N ILE A 111 -18.12 -2.10 -7.93
CA ILE A 111 -18.87 -2.75 -6.84
C ILE A 111 -19.28 -4.18 -7.22
N VAL A 112 -19.70 -4.41 -8.47
CA VAL A 112 -20.00 -5.77 -8.96
C VAL A 112 -18.74 -6.65 -8.98
N SER A 113 -17.57 -6.08 -9.29
CA SER A 113 -16.30 -6.82 -9.33
C SER A 113 -15.81 -7.34 -7.98
N VAL A 114 -16.34 -6.79 -6.86
CA VAL A 114 -16.04 -7.22 -5.48
C VAL A 114 -16.37 -8.69 -5.24
N LYS A 115 -17.24 -9.30 -6.06
CA LYS A 115 -17.53 -10.74 -6.01
C LYS A 115 -16.28 -11.61 -6.00
N SER A 116 -15.27 -11.23 -6.79
CA SER A 116 -13.99 -11.96 -6.86
C SER A 116 -13.25 -12.01 -5.52
N PHE A 117 -13.39 -10.97 -4.69
CA PHE A 117 -12.81 -10.93 -3.35
C PHE A 117 -13.65 -11.71 -2.34
N ILE A 118 -14.98 -11.71 -2.49
CA ILE A 118 -15.89 -12.52 -1.66
C ILE A 118 -15.57 -14.02 -1.85
N ASP A 119 -15.37 -14.45 -3.09
CA ASP A 119 -15.07 -15.85 -3.43
C ASP A 119 -13.72 -16.30 -2.87
N LYS A 120 -12.74 -15.40 -2.89
CA LYS A 120 -11.41 -15.60 -2.28
C LYS A 120 -11.42 -15.45 -0.75
N LYS A 121 -12.56 -15.09 -0.14
CA LYS A 121 -12.69 -14.76 1.29
C LYS A 121 -11.69 -13.67 1.73
N ALA A 122 -11.39 -12.75 0.82
CA ALA A 122 -10.45 -11.66 1.00
C ALA A 122 -11.13 -10.45 1.67
N TRP A 123 -11.65 -10.65 2.89
CA TRP A 123 -12.54 -9.71 3.58
C TRP A 123 -12.03 -8.27 3.69
N PRO A 124 -10.73 -8.01 3.99
CA PRO A 124 -10.24 -6.64 4.03
C PRO A 124 -10.32 -5.93 2.67
N TYR A 125 -10.10 -6.67 1.58
CA TYR A 125 -10.20 -6.13 0.22
C TYR A 125 -11.65 -5.86 -0.16
N VAL A 126 -12.58 -6.74 0.23
CA VAL A 126 -14.03 -6.51 0.08
C VAL A 126 -14.41 -5.19 0.75
N GLN A 127 -14.03 -4.98 2.01
CA GLN A 127 -14.39 -3.77 2.76
C GLN A 127 -13.76 -2.52 2.17
N ASN A 128 -12.45 -2.54 1.89
CA ASN A 128 -11.73 -1.37 1.44
C ASN A 128 -12.21 -0.92 0.06
N ASP A 129 -12.36 -1.85 -0.88
CA ASP A 129 -12.83 -1.51 -2.22
C ASP A 129 -14.30 -1.09 -2.21
N LEU A 130 -15.16 -1.82 -1.47
CA LEU A 130 -16.58 -1.46 -1.34
C LEU A 130 -16.76 -0.07 -0.74
N ARG A 131 -16.03 0.28 0.34
CA ARG A 131 -16.11 1.60 0.97
C ARG A 131 -15.61 2.71 0.05
N LEU A 132 -14.47 2.48 -0.61
CA LEU A 132 -13.93 3.42 -1.59
C LEU A 132 -14.97 3.72 -2.68
N ARG A 133 -15.50 2.68 -3.34
CA ARG A 133 -16.45 2.86 -4.45
C ARG A 133 -17.81 3.38 -3.98
N ALA A 134 -18.27 2.98 -2.80
CA ALA A 134 -19.52 3.47 -2.24
C ALA A 134 -19.47 4.98 -1.90
N GLU A 135 -18.32 5.50 -1.46
CA GLU A 135 -18.15 6.94 -1.19
C GLU A 135 -18.23 7.77 -2.48
N TYR A 136 -17.52 7.36 -3.54
CA TYR A 136 -17.65 7.98 -4.87
C TYR A 136 -19.09 7.95 -5.37
N LEU A 137 -19.72 6.77 -5.32
CA LEU A 137 -21.10 6.58 -5.75
C LEU A 137 -22.06 7.47 -4.95
N ARG A 138 -21.88 7.61 -3.64
CA ARG A 138 -22.74 8.44 -2.78
C ARG A 138 -22.66 9.92 -3.17
N TYR A 139 -21.45 10.40 -3.42
CA TYR A 139 -21.23 11.77 -3.86
C TYR A 139 -21.91 12.03 -5.21
N ASP A 140 -21.69 11.15 -6.19
CA ASP A 140 -22.25 11.29 -7.53
C ASP A 140 -23.79 11.19 -7.56
N LEU A 141 -24.37 10.23 -6.83
CA LEU A 141 -25.82 10.09 -6.73
C LEU A 141 -26.48 11.30 -6.07
N ASN A 142 -25.83 11.93 -5.08
CA ASN A 142 -26.34 13.17 -4.49
C ASN A 142 -26.32 14.34 -5.49
N THR A 143 -25.26 14.45 -6.29
CA THR A 143 -25.17 15.45 -7.38
C THR A 143 -26.26 15.25 -8.42
N VAL A 144 -26.48 14.01 -8.88
CA VAL A 144 -27.57 13.68 -9.81
C VAL A 144 -28.94 13.96 -9.18
N THR A 145 -29.13 13.61 -7.91
CA THR A 145 -30.37 13.88 -7.17
C THR A 145 -30.67 15.38 -7.10
N ALA A 146 -29.65 16.22 -6.92
CA ALA A 146 -29.82 17.67 -6.87
C ALA A 146 -30.34 18.22 -8.20
N ALA A 147 -29.89 17.66 -9.33
CA ALA A 147 -30.24 18.09 -10.69
C ALA A 147 -31.59 17.57 -11.21
N LYS A 148 -32.13 16.48 -10.65
CA LYS A 148 -33.43 15.89 -11.06
C LYS A 148 -34.65 16.79 -10.76
N PRO A 149 -35.82 16.58 -11.39
CA PRO A 149 -37.06 17.29 -11.04
C PRO A 149 -37.63 16.84 -9.68
N LYS A 150 -38.45 17.66 -9.03
CA LYS A 150 -38.89 17.44 -7.62
C LYS A 150 -39.67 16.14 -7.44
N GLU A 151 -40.44 15.77 -8.44
CA GLU A 151 -41.32 14.60 -8.48
C GLU A 151 -40.50 13.29 -8.47
N GLU A 152 -39.38 13.26 -9.20
CA GLU A 152 -38.47 12.10 -9.27
C GLU A 152 -37.48 12.05 -8.11
N LYS A 153 -37.19 13.18 -7.45
CA LYS A 153 -36.22 13.24 -6.35
C LYS A 153 -36.57 12.29 -5.21
N LYS A 154 -37.85 12.17 -4.85
CA LYS A 154 -38.28 11.35 -3.71
C LYS A 154 -38.06 9.86 -3.97
N SER A 155 -38.56 9.36 -5.11
CA SER A 155 -38.40 7.96 -5.49
C SER A 155 -36.93 7.60 -5.72
N PHE A 156 -36.14 8.48 -6.32
CA PHE A 156 -34.70 8.25 -6.51
C PHE A 156 -33.92 8.21 -5.20
N LYS A 157 -34.26 9.07 -4.23
CA LYS A 157 -33.67 9.04 -2.88
C LYS A 157 -34.02 7.76 -2.12
N GLU A 158 -35.24 7.26 -2.25
CA GLU A 158 -35.66 6.00 -1.62
C GLU A 158 -34.87 4.81 -2.20
N LEU A 159 -34.72 4.73 -3.52
CA LEU A 159 -33.89 3.70 -4.18
C LEU A 159 -32.42 3.79 -3.75
N THR A 160 -31.86 5.01 -3.72
CA THR A 160 -30.49 5.25 -3.28
C THR A 160 -30.31 4.87 -1.80
N GLY A 161 -31.29 5.18 -0.95
CA GLY A 161 -31.29 4.78 0.46
C GLY A 161 -31.26 3.26 0.64
N LYS A 162 -32.10 2.54 -0.11
CA LYS A 162 -32.12 1.07 -0.13
C LYS A 162 -30.79 0.48 -0.60
N LEU A 163 -30.19 1.04 -1.65
CA LEU A 163 -28.87 0.63 -2.14
C LEU A 163 -27.79 0.77 -1.07
N PHE A 164 -27.70 1.91 -0.38
CA PHE A 164 -26.69 2.07 0.67
C PHE A 164 -26.98 1.19 1.89
N GLN A 165 -28.24 0.87 2.18
CA GLN A 165 -28.58 -0.08 3.23
C GLN A 165 -28.07 -1.49 2.91
N THR A 166 -28.22 -1.97 1.67
CA THR A 166 -27.70 -3.28 1.27
C THR A 166 -26.16 -3.30 1.22
N ILE A 167 -25.53 -2.22 0.75
CA ILE A 167 -24.06 -2.05 0.80
C ILE A 167 -23.54 -2.11 2.25
N ASN A 168 -24.20 -1.43 3.19
CA ASN A 168 -23.81 -1.47 4.60
C ASN A 168 -23.96 -2.87 5.20
N ASN A 169 -25.01 -3.61 4.81
CA ASN A 169 -25.19 -5.00 5.23
C ASN A 169 -24.11 -5.92 4.65
N LEU A 170 -23.68 -5.69 3.40
CA LEU A 170 -22.58 -6.40 2.77
C LEU A 170 -21.24 -6.09 3.46
N ASP A 171 -20.96 -4.82 3.80
CA ASP A 171 -19.77 -4.43 4.58
C ASP A 171 -19.75 -5.09 5.96
N TYR A 172 -20.92 -5.15 6.61
CA TYR A 172 -21.09 -5.84 7.88
C TYR A 172 -20.86 -7.35 7.74
N ALA A 173 -21.41 -7.99 6.71
CA ALA A 173 -21.18 -9.40 6.42
C ALA A 173 -19.69 -9.70 6.19
N ALA A 174 -18.98 -8.82 5.49
CA ALA A 174 -17.53 -8.90 5.33
C ALA A 174 -16.80 -8.71 6.66
N LYS A 175 -17.29 -7.83 7.55
CA LYS A 175 -16.73 -7.62 8.89
C LYS A 175 -16.81 -8.86 9.78
N VAL A 176 -17.97 -9.52 9.76
CA VAL A 176 -18.18 -10.78 10.50
C VAL A 176 -17.67 -12.02 9.75
N LYS A 177 -17.11 -11.82 8.55
CA LYS A 177 -16.50 -12.87 7.70
C LYS A 177 -17.49 -13.99 7.32
N SER A 178 -18.76 -13.63 7.15
CA SER A 178 -19.84 -14.57 6.84
C SER A 178 -20.06 -14.67 5.33
N SER A 179 -19.61 -15.76 4.71
CA SER A 179 -19.79 -15.99 3.26
C SER A 179 -21.25 -16.07 2.84
N SER A 180 -22.11 -16.76 3.60
CA SER A 180 -23.53 -16.89 3.25
C SER A 180 -24.27 -15.56 3.29
N GLN A 181 -23.98 -14.71 4.28
CA GLN A 181 -24.54 -13.37 4.36
C GLN A 181 -23.96 -12.46 3.28
N ALA A 182 -22.64 -12.55 3.01
CA ALA A 182 -22.00 -11.74 1.98
C ALA A 182 -22.56 -12.04 0.59
N GLU A 183 -22.77 -13.31 0.23
CA GLU A 183 -23.37 -13.69 -1.06
C GLU A 183 -24.83 -13.21 -1.18
N LYS A 184 -25.61 -13.34 -0.11
CA LYS A 184 -26.99 -12.83 -0.06
C LYS A 184 -27.02 -11.32 -0.28
N TYR A 185 -26.28 -10.56 0.53
CA TYR A 185 -26.29 -9.10 0.43
C TYR A 185 -25.64 -8.61 -0.85
N TYR A 186 -24.66 -9.33 -1.40
CA TYR A 186 -24.12 -9.05 -2.73
C TYR A 186 -25.21 -9.12 -3.81
N ALA A 187 -26.02 -10.18 -3.83
CA ALA A 187 -27.13 -10.29 -4.79
C ALA A 187 -28.17 -9.17 -4.61
N GLU A 188 -28.50 -8.82 -3.37
CA GLU A 188 -29.38 -7.69 -3.07
C GLU A 188 -28.78 -6.35 -3.51
N THR A 189 -27.47 -6.14 -3.32
CA THR A 189 -26.76 -4.95 -3.79
C THR A 189 -26.77 -4.86 -5.31
N VAL A 190 -26.50 -5.95 -6.04
CA VAL A 190 -26.56 -5.96 -7.52
C VAL A 190 -27.97 -5.59 -8.00
N SER A 191 -29.01 -6.15 -7.39
CA SER A 191 -30.41 -5.81 -7.74
C SER A 191 -30.71 -4.34 -7.49
N ALA A 192 -30.41 -3.82 -6.29
CA ALA A 192 -30.66 -2.43 -5.93
C ALA A 192 -29.84 -1.45 -6.80
N LEU A 193 -28.65 -1.87 -7.22
CA LEU A 193 -27.78 -1.07 -8.05
C LEU A 193 -28.34 -0.98 -9.48
N ASN A 194 -28.86 -2.07 -10.03
CA ASN A 194 -29.57 -2.05 -11.32
C ASN A 194 -30.81 -1.15 -11.27
N ASP A 195 -31.59 -1.17 -10.18
CA ASP A 195 -32.75 -0.28 -10.00
C ASP A 195 -32.36 1.20 -10.05
N VAL A 196 -31.21 1.57 -9.44
CA VAL A 196 -30.68 2.94 -9.46
C VAL A 196 -30.15 3.30 -10.85
N LEU A 197 -29.37 2.41 -11.48
CA LEU A 197 -28.81 2.64 -12.81
C LEU A 197 -29.91 2.86 -13.86
N ALA A 198 -31.04 2.14 -13.75
CA ALA A 198 -32.19 2.32 -14.62
C ALA A 198 -32.85 3.72 -14.53
N LYS A 199 -32.57 4.48 -13.47
CA LYS A 199 -33.05 5.88 -13.29
C LYS A 199 -32.01 6.94 -13.66
N LEU A 200 -30.76 6.51 -13.91
CA LEU A 200 -29.65 7.34 -14.38
C LEU A 200 -29.56 7.41 -15.92
N GLY A 201 -30.26 6.50 -16.61
CA GLY A 201 -30.36 6.42 -18.08
C GLY A 201 -31.46 7.30 -18.64
#